data_AF-A0A8S9WNY5-F1
#
_entry.id   AF-A0A8S9WNY5-F1
#
_cell.length_a   1.000
_cell.length_b   1.000
_cell.length_c   1.000
_cell.angle_alpha   90.00
_cell.angle_beta   90.00
_cell.angle_gamma   90.00
#
_symmetry.space_group_name_H-M   'P 1'
#
loop_
_entity.id
_entity.type
_entity.pdbx_description
1 polymer ?
#
loop_
_entity_poly.entity_id
_entity_poly.type
_entity_poly.pdbx_seq_one_letter_code
_entity_poly.pdbx_strand_id
1 'polypeptide(L)'
;MKERFTLKETFTWISADEKRYIEVAKAELKGRRTDLERFVRWQPYFAVTLDEYPIDKTNELPEIVLRMIESASKFGIGPMSAVAGTLADFAVAAMRDAGATYAMVDNGGDVALITDRDVLVGIYAGESPFSNKIALKIRPSSVLLGICTSSGSVGHSISFGNADAATVMSNSASLSDAAATALCNSVSDAHSVKNAFQTIEHVDGIRGALVIYKDVLATCGKLAEIVRL
;
A
#
# COMPACT_ATOMS: atom_id res chain seq x y z
N MET A 1 -10.97 -18.48 -2.39
CA MET A 1 -11.63 -18.21 -1.09
C MET A 1 -11.31 -16.78 -0.64
N LYS A 2 -12.14 -16.18 0.23
CA LYS A 2 -11.89 -14.85 0.82
C LYS A 2 -12.29 -14.86 2.29
N GLU A 3 -11.39 -14.45 3.17
CA GLU A 3 -11.63 -14.38 4.62
C GLU A 3 -11.22 -13.02 5.18
N ARG A 4 -11.92 -12.61 6.24
CA ARG A 4 -11.59 -11.41 6.99
C ARG A 4 -10.64 -11.78 8.14
N PHE A 5 -9.61 -10.98 8.34
CA PHE A 5 -8.72 -11.06 9.50
C PHE A 5 -8.63 -9.70 10.20
N THR A 6 -8.80 -9.70 11.52
CA THR A 6 -8.72 -8.50 12.34
C THR A 6 -7.84 -8.77 13.55
N LEU A 7 -6.88 -7.87 13.79
CA LEU A 7 -6.01 -7.88 14.95
C LEU A 7 -5.75 -6.44 15.38
N LYS A 8 -6.44 -6.00 16.42
CA LYS A 8 -6.46 -4.59 16.87
C LYS A 8 -6.81 -3.66 15.70
N GLU A 9 -5.94 -2.72 15.34
CA GLU A 9 -6.12 -1.76 14.25
C GLU A 9 -5.87 -2.37 12.86
N THR A 10 -5.24 -3.56 12.76
CA THR A 10 -5.09 -4.24 11.46
C THR A 10 -6.39 -4.91 11.06
N PHE A 11 -6.95 -4.47 9.94
CA PHE A 11 -8.15 -5.03 9.32
C PHE A 11 -7.84 -5.41 7.88
N THR A 12 -7.88 -6.70 7.57
CA THR A 12 -7.49 -7.20 6.25
C THR A 12 -8.54 -8.12 5.65
N TRP A 13 -8.67 -8.04 4.34
CA TRP A 13 -9.27 -9.09 3.52
C TRP A 13 -8.17 -9.92 2.87
N ILE A 14 -8.20 -11.23 3.10
CA ILE A 14 -7.22 -12.17 2.56
C ILE A 14 -7.93 -13.08 1.57
N SER A 15 -7.40 -13.21 0.37
CA SER A 15 -7.92 -14.08 -0.68
C SER A 15 -6.83 -14.98 -1.24
N ALA A 16 -7.11 -16.27 -1.32
CA ALA A 16 -6.26 -17.29 -1.94
C ALA A 16 -7.13 -18.47 -2.38
N ASP A 17 -6.63 -19.36 -3.25
CA ASP A 17 -7.39 -20.52 -3.72
C ASP A 17 -7.65 -21.56 -2.61
N GLU A 18 -6.69 -21.74 -1.70
CA GLU A 18 -6.79 -22.71 -0.62
C GLU A 18 -6.71 -22.06 0.76
N LYS A 19 -7.46 -22.62 1.72
CA LYS A 19 -7.49 -22.15 3.11
C LYS A 19 -6.12 -22.19 3.80
N ARG A 20 -5.28 -23.18 3.46
CA ARG A 20 -3.93 -23.29 4.05
C ARG A 20 -3.09 -22.03 3.83
N TYR A 21 -3.22 -21.38 2.67
CA TYR A 21 -2.51 -20.13 2.38
C TYR A 21 -3.05 -18.96 3.20
N ILE A 22 -4.37 -18.89 3.37
CA ILE A 22 -4.99 -17.87 4.23
C ILE A 22 -4.48 -18.00 5.68
N GLU A 23 -4.33 -19.22 6.20
CA GLU A 23 -3.78 -19.43 7.55
C GLU A 23 -2.29 -19.04 7.65
N VAL A 24 -1.50 -19.28 6.60
CA VAL A 24 -0.10 -18.78 6.50
C VAL A 24 -0.08 -17.26 6.57
N ALA A 25 -0.91 -16.57 5.79
CA ALA A 25 -1.00 -15.11 5.83
C ALA A 25 -1.39 -14.58 7.21
N LYS A 26 -2.38 -15.20 7.87
CA LYS A 26 -2.79 -14.80 9.23
C LYS A 26 -1.67 -15.00 10.26
N ALA A 27 -0.89 -16.07 10.14
CA ALA A 27 0.25 -16.31 11.02
C ALA A 27 1.34 -15.24 10.81
N GLU A 28 1.65 -14.94 9.54
CA GLU A 28 2.64 -13.91 9.18
C GLU A 28 2.22 -12.52 9.69
N LEU A 29 0.95 -12.12 9.46
CA LEU A 29 0.41 -10.85 9.95
C LEU A 29 0.51 -10.72 11.47
N LYS A 30 0.20 -11.79 12.22
CA LYS A 30 0.36 -11.81 13.69
C LYS A 30 1.81 -11.64 14.11
N GLY A 31 2.74 -12.34 13.45
CA GLY A 31 4.18 -12.28 13.73
C GLY A 31 4.72 -10.88 13.51
N ARG A 32 4.55 -10.34 12.28
CA ARG A 32 5.07 -9.02 11.91
C ARG A 32 4.46 -7.90 12.73
N ARG A 33 3.17 -7.98 13.05
CA ARG A 33 2.53 -7.02 13.94
C ARG A 33 3.09 -7.07 15.36
N THR A 34 3.38 -8.27 15.88
CA THR A 34 4.02 -8.43 17.19
C THR A 34 5.42 -7.82 17.21
N ASP A 35 6.21 -8.03 16.15
CA ASP A 35 7.56 -7.47 16.03
C ASP A 35 7.53 -5.94 15.97
N LEU A 36 6.63 -5.37 15.15
CA LEU A 36 6.43 -3.93 15.06
C LEU A 36 6.00 -3.33 16.41
N GLU A 37 5.03 -3.95 17.09
CA GLU A 37 4.55 -3.46 18.40
C GLU A 37 5.66 -3.52 19.46
N ARG A 38 6.50 -4.56 19.48
CA ARG A 38 7.66 -4.63 20.36
C ARG A 38 8.65 -3.52 20.06
N PHE A 39 8.92 -3.26 18.78
CA PHE A 39 9.81 -2.20 18.36
C PHE A 39 9.29 -0.82 18.75
N VAL A 40 8.02 -0.51 18.47
CA VAL A 40 7.38 0.77 18.84
C VAL A 40 7.37 0.97 20.36
N ARG A 41 7.19 -0.09 21.15
CA ARG A 41 7.32 0.03 22.62
C ARG A 41 8.73 0.37 23.07
N TRP A 42 9.75 -0.09 22.35
CA TRP A 42 11.14 0.23 22.62
C TRP A 42 11.54 1.62 22.08
N GLN A 43 11.01 2.00 20.91
CA GLN A 43 11.26 3.27 20.21
C GLN A 43 9.93 3.97 19.90
N PRO A 44 9.28 4.63 20.89
CA PRO A 44 7.98 5.26 20.68
C PRO A 44 7.99 6.36 19.61
N TYR A 45 9.13 7.01 19.40
CA TYR A 45 9.30 8.03 18.36
C TYR A 45 9.00 7.49 16.95
N PHE A 46 9.28 6.21 16.68
CA PHE A 46 9.00 5.56 15.41
C PHE A 46 7.53 5.65 15.00
N ALA A 47 6.61 5.58 15.97
CA ALA A 47 5.18 5.58 15.69
C ALA A 47 4.61 6.97 15.41
N VAL A 48 5.33 8.04 15.75
CA VAL A 48 4.80 9.42 15.71
C VAL A 48 5.57 10.34 14.78
N THR A 49 6.77 9.97 14.34
CA THR A 49 7.54 10.79 13.40
C THR A 49 6.83 10.88 12.04
N LEU A 50 6.77 12.09 11.50
CA LEU A 50 6.31 12.35 10.14
C LEU A 50 7.49 12.54 9.16
N ASP A 51 8.70 12.64 9.70
CA ASP A 51 9.96 12.74 8.96
C ASP A 51 10.70 11.40 8.93
N GLU A 52 11.73 11.30 8.09
CA GLU A 52 12.59 10.13 7.98
C GLU A 52 13.08 9.63 9.33
N TYR A 53 13.01 8.31 9.52
CA TYR A 53 13.52 7.67 10.73
C TYR A 53 14.98 7.21 10.52
N PRO A 54 15.94 7.67 11.33
CA PRO A 54 17.33 7.30 11.14
C PRO A 54 17.57 5.82 11.45
N ILE A 55 18.27 5.11 10.56
CA ILE A 55 18.69 3.73 10.80
C ILE A 55 19.92 3.74 11.72
N ASP A 56 19.74 3.22 12.94
CA ASP A 56 20.85 2.88 13.81
C ASP A 56 21.47 1.55 13.36
N LYS A 57 22.65 1.60 12.73
CA LYS A 57 23.37 0.42 12.22
C LYS A 57 23.96 -0.47 13.31
N THR A 58 23.87 -0.07 14.57
CA THR A 58 24.44 -0.84 15.69
C THR A 58 23.51 -1.94 16.19
N ASN A 59 22.22 -1.86 15.87
CA ASN A 59 21.19 -2.79 16.32
C ASN A 59 20.54 -3.52 15.14
N GLU A 60 20.30 -4.82 15.28
CA GLU A 60 19.53 -5.58 14.31
C GLU A 60 18.04 -5.19 14.43
N LEU A 61 17.51 -4.56 13.39
CA LEU A 61 16.13 -4.10 13.33
C LEU A 61 15.22 -5.22 12.80
N PRO A 62 13.99 -5.37 13.33
CA PRO A 62 13.02 -6.30 12.75
C PRO A 62 12.78 -5.99 11.26
N GLU A 63 12.61 -7.02 10.45
CA GLU A 63 12.49 -6.87 8.98
C GLU A 63 11.34 -5.94 8.56
N ILE A 64 10.20 -5.98 9.28
CA ILE A 64 9.07 -5.06 9.04
C ILE A 64 9.47 -3.60 9.27
N VAL A 65 10.25 -3.33 10.31
CA VAL A 65 10.74 -1.99 10.65
C VAL A 65 11.69 -1.49 9.57
N LEU A 66 12.66 -2.33 9.16
CA LEU A 66 13.58 -1.99 8.08
C LEU A 66 12.85 -1.67 6.78
N ARG A 67 11.91 -2.52 6.37
CA ARG A 67 11.14 -2.33 5.15
C ARG A 67 10.35 -1.03 5.16
N MET A 68 9.72 -0.70 6.29
CA MET A 68 8.97 0.55 6.45
C MET A 68 9.89 1.78 6.34
N ILE A 69 11.07 1.75 6.97
CA ILE A 69 12.04 2.85 6.88
C ILE A 69 12.56 3.03 5.45
N GLU A 70 12.97 1.94 4.80
CA GLU A 70 13.50 1.96 3.44
C GLU A 70 12.47 2.50 2.42
N SER A 71 11.21 2.13 2.57
CA SER A 71 10.14 2.63 1.69
C SER A 71 9.83 4.10 1.94
N ALA A 72 9.66 4.50 3.21
CA ALA A 72 9.25 5.86 3.56
C ALA A 72 10.36 6.91 3.34
N SER A 73 11.62 6.56 3.60
CA SER A 73 12.77 7.46 3.39
C SER A 73 12.96 7.89 1.94
N LYS A 74 12.52 7.09 0.97
CA LYS A 74 12.53 7.48 -0.45
C LYS A 74 11.68 8.71 -0.77
N PHE A 75 10.76 9.08 0.13
CA PHE A 75 9.87 10.22 -0.03
C PHE A 75 10.02 11.26 1.09
N GLY A 76 11.02 11.11 1.97
CA GLY A 76 11.24 12.03 3.08
C GLY A 76 10.16 12.00 4.16
N ILE A 77 9.41 10.90 4.30
CA ILE A 77 8.28 10.79 5.23
C ILE A 77 8.51 9.72 6.32
N GLY A 78 7.69 9.77 7.35
CA GLY A 78 7.72 8.85 8.48
C GLY A 78 7.38 7.41 8.11
N PRO A 79 8.02 6.40 8.75
CA PRO A 79 7.88 4.98 8.40
C PRO A 79 6.47 4.42 8.58
N MET A 80 5.66 5.01 9.45
CA MET A 80 4.27 4.58 9.64
C MET A 80 3.38 4.80 8.40
N SER A 81 3.82 5.63 7.44
CA SER A 81 3.17 5.80 6.13
C SER A 81 3.24 4.57 5.22
N ALA A 82 4.03 3.55 5.58
CA ALA A 82 4.20 2.33 4.80
C ALA A 82 3.61 1.10 5.50
N VAL A 83 3.01 1.24 6.69
CA VAL A 83 2.72 0.12 7.59
C VAL A 83 1.73 -0.88 6.98
N ALA A 84 0.69 -0.39 6.32
CA ALA A 84 -0.42 -1.21 5.88
C ALA A 84 -0.02 -2.02 4.64
N GLY A 85 0.62 -1.37 3.68
CA GLY A 85 1.23 -2.00 2.52
C GLY A 85 2.34 -2.97 2.91
N THR A 86 3.17 -2.64 3.90
CA THR A 86 4.23 -3.55 4.36
C THR A 86 3.67 -4.85 4.94
N LEU A 87 2.63 -4.77 5.77
CA LEU A 87 1.96 -5.96 6.32
C LEU A 87 1.34 -6.82 5.22
N ALA A 88 0.70 -6.19 4.23
CA ALA A 88 0.12 -6.88 3.08
C ALA A 88 1.20 -7.58 2.25
N ASP A 89 2.34 -6.92 2.00
CA ASP A 89 3.50 -7.47 1.31
C ASP A 89 4.00 -8.77 1.97
N PHE A 90 4.26 -8.74 3.27
CA PHE A 90 4.72 -9.92 4.01
C PHE A 90 3.73 -11.08 3.92
N ALA A 91 2.44 -10.80 4.09
CA ALA A 91 1.40 -11.82 4.05
C ALA A 91 1.28 -12.48 2.66
N VAL A 92 1.38 -11.70 1.58
CA VAL A 92 1.36 -12.23 0.20
C VAL A 92 2.64 -12.99 -0.12
N ALA A 93 3.80 -12.47 0.29
CA ALA A 93 5.08 -13.17 0.13
C ALA A 93 5.05 -14.53 0.84
N ALA A 94 4.56 -14.59 2.07
CA ALA A 94 4.44 -15.85 2.81
C ALA A 94 3.50 -16.85 2.13
N MET A 95 2.37 -16.40 1.58
CA MET A 95 1.47 -17.26 0.80
C MET A 95 2.13 -17.79 -0.48
N ARG A 96 2.83 -16.92 -1.22
CA ARG A 96 3.59 -17.30 -2.41
C ARG A 96 4.65 -18.35 -2.08
N ASP A 97 5.41 -18.13 -1.02
CA ASP A 97 6.51 -19.00 -0.62
C ASP A 97 5.99 -20.36 -0.11
N ALA A 98 4.76 -20.41 0.39
CA ALA A 98 4.03 -21.65 0.68
C ALA A 98 3.48 -22.35 -0.58
N GLY A 99 3.54 -21.72 -1.76
CA GLY A 99 3.17 -22.30 -3.06
C GLY A 99 1.88 -21.75 -3.69
N ALA A 100 1.30 -20.65 -3.16
CA ALA A 100 0.12 -20.05 -3.78
C ALA A 100 0.46 -19.41 -5.15
N THR A 101 -0.40 -19.62 -6.16
CA THR A 101 -0.33 -18.95 -7.46
C THR A 101 -1.26 -17.74 -7.56
N TYR A 102 -2.32 -17.73 -6.75
CA TYR A 102 -3.18 -16.59 -6.50
C TYR A 102 -3.23 -16.30 -4.99
N ALA A 103 -2.81 -15.09 -4.63
CA ALA A 103 -2.81 -14.60 -3.26
C ALA A 103 -2.96 -13.08 -3.26
N MET A 104 -3.90 -12.55 -2.50
CA MET A 104 -4.18 -11.13 -2.39
C MET A 104 -4.51 -10.75 -0.96
N VAL A 105 -3.94 -9.65 -0.49
CA VAL A 105 -4.27 -9.03 0.79
C VAL A 105 -4.61 -7.57 0.54
N ASP A 106 -5.79 -7.16 0.99
CA ASP A 106 -6.25 -5.78 1.04
C ASP A 106 -6.29 -5.34 2.50
N ASN A 107 -5.42 -4.41 2.87
CA ASN A 107 -5.31 -3.85 4.20
C ASN A 107 -5.81 -2.40 4.25
N GLY A 108 -7.07 -2.19 3.86
CA GLY A 108 -7.72 -0.89 3.99
C GLY A 108 -7.46 0.06 2.83
N GLY A 109 -7.29 -0.48 1.61
CA GLY A 109 -6.90 0.30 0.42
C GLY A 109 -5.47 0.02 -0.04
N ASP A 110 -4.69 -0.64 0.80
CA ASP A 110 -3.31 -1.07 0.52
C ASP A 110 -3.30 -2.54 0.14
N VAL A 111 -3.21 -2.78 -1.17
CA VAL A 111 -3.34 -4.10 -1.75
C VAL A 111 -1.97 -4.64 -2.16
N ALA A 112 -1.63 -5.82 -1.67
CA ALA A 112 -0.58 -6.65 -2.23
C ALA A 112 -1.21 -7.84 -2.96
N LEU A 113 -0.64 -8.26 -4.10
CA LEU A 113 -1.08 -9.48 -4.77
C LEU A 113 -0.01 -10.16 -5.65
N ILE A 114 -0.21 -11.46 -5.82
CA ILE A 114 0.23 -12.26 -6.97
C ILE A 114 -0.99 -12.92 -7.59
N THR A 115 -0.97 -13.15 -8.90
CA THR A 115 -2.14 -13.73 -9.57
C THR A 115 -1.76 -14.51 -10.82
N ASP A 116 -2.42 -15.64 -11.03
CA ASP A 116 -2.37 -16.45 -12.26
C ASP A 116 -3.57 -16.16 -13.20
N ARG A 117 -4.43 -15.20 -12.82
CA ARG A 117 -5.65 -14.81 -13.54
C ARG A 117 -5.80 -13.29 -13.58
N ASP A 118 -6.67 -12.79 -14.47
CA ASP A 118 -7.05 -11.38 -14.48
C ASP A 118 -7.76 -11.03 -13.16
N VAL A 119 -7.34 -9.93 -12.52
CA VAL A 119 -7.95 -9.38 -11.29
C VAL A 119 -8.33 -7.92 -11.52
N LEU A 120 -9.51 -7.52 -11.05
CA LEU A 120 -9.93 -6.12 -11.06
C LEU A 120 -9.75 -5.53 -9.67
N VAL A 121 -8.91 -4.49 -9.55
CA VAL A 121 -8.75 -3.72 -8.32
C VAL A 121 -9.56 -2.43 -8.48
N GLY A 122 -10.73 -2.39 -7.84
CA GLY A 122 -11.61 -1.23 -7.88
C GLY A 122 -11.00 -0.02 -7.19
N ILE A 123 -11.26 1.17 -7.71
CA ILE A 123 -10.83 2.43 -7.10
C ILE A 123 -12.01 3.08 -6.36
N TYR A 124 -11.80 3.34 -5.08
CA TYR A 124 -12.71 4.09 -4.24
C TYR A 124 -12.14 5.49 -3.99
N ALA A 125 -12.89 6.53 -4.34
CA ALA A 125 -12.46 7.93 -4.28
C ALA A 125 -13.52 8.81 -3.61
N GLY A 126 -14.14 8.30 -2.53
CA GLY A 126 -15.16 9.03 -1.77
C GLY A 126 -16.36 9.45 -2.62
N GLU A 127 -16.68 10.74 -2.58
CA GLU A 127 -17.81 11.37 -3.30
C GLU A 127 -17.49 11.71 -4.77
N SER A 128 -16.26 11.45 -5.23
CA SER A 128 -15.89 11.68 -6.62
C SER A 128 -16.80 10.88 -7.58
N PRO A 129 -17.19 11.44 -8.74
CA PRO A 129 -17.95 10.71 -9.75
C PRO A 129 -17.24 9.46 -10.29
N PHE A 130 -15.94 9.31 -10.05
CA PHE A 130 -15.17 8.12 -10.44
C PHE A 130 -15.20 7.00 -9.39
N SER A 131 -15.65 7.29 -8.17
CA SER A 131 -15.67 6.33 -7.05
C SER A 131 -16.56 5.12 -7.36
N ASN A 132 -16.01 3.91 -7.22
CA ASN A 132 -16.68 2.64 -7.57
C ASN A 132 -17.14 2.55 -9.04
N LYS A 133 -16.57 3.35 -9.96
CA LYS A 133 -16.88 3.32 -11.40
C LYS A 133 -15.74 2.78 -12.26
N ILE A 134 -14.53 2.72 -11.71
CA ILE A 134 -13.34 2.27 -12.42
C ILE A 134 -12.56 1.24 -11.61
N ALA A 135 -11.80 0.41 -12.33
CA ALA A 135 -10.87 -0.54 -11.74
C ALA A 135 -9.57 -0.59 -12.55
N LEU A 136 -8.48 -0.96 -11.88
CA LEU A 136 -7.23 -1.35 -12.51
C LEU A 136 -7.29 -2.84 -12.84
N LYS A 137 -7.14 -3.17 -14.13
CA LYS A 137 -7.11 -4.56 -14.60
C LYS A 137 -5.70 -5.12 -14.51
N ILE A 138 -5.48 -5.96 -13.52
CA ILE A 138 -4.20 -6.63 -13.27
C ILE A 138 -4.17 -7.95 -14.04
N ARG A 139 -3.15 -8.09 -14.88
CA ARG A 139 -2.91 -9.31 -15.67
C ARG A 139 -2.13 -10.35 -14.84
N PRO A 140 -2.22 -11.65 -15.20
CA PRO A 140 -1.43 -12.71 -14.56
C PRO A 140 0.06 -12.36 -14.46
N SER A 141 0.60 -12.50 -13.25
CA SER A 141 2.00 -12.28 -12.91
C SER A 141 2.33 -12.98 -11.58
N SER A 142 3.44 -13.72 -11.56
CA SER A 142 4.04 -14.26 -10.34
C SER A 142 4.88 -13.25 -9.57
N VAL A 143 5.17 -12.09 -10.17
CA VAL A 143 5.82 -10.97 -9.49
C VAL A 143 4.81 -10.30 -8.57
N LEU A 144 5.19 -10.12 -7.30
CA LEU A 144 4.40 -9.41 -6.32
C LEU A 144 4.13 -7.97 -6.81
N LEU A 145 2.88 -7.54 -6.71
CA LEU A 145 2.43 -6.22 -7.06
C LEU A 145 1.81 -5.54 -5.84
N GLY A 146 2.26 -4.32 -5.55
CA GLY A 146 1.61 -3.41 -4.62
C GLY A 146 0.75 -2.41 -5.37
N ILE A 147 -0.47 -2.19 -4.90
CA ILE A 147 -1.40 -1.16 -5.35
C ILE A 147 -2.01 -0.55 -4.09
N CYS A 148 -1.51 0.62 -3.71
CA CYS A 148 -1.87 1.26 -2.46
C CYS A 148 -2.51 2.60 -2.72
N THR A 149 -3.47 2.98 -1.88
CA THR A 149 -4.26 4.20 -2.08
C THR A 149 -4.33 5.00 -0.80
N SER A 150 -3.84 6.23 -0.88
CA SER A 150 -4.04 7.23 0.17
C SER A 150 -5.14 8.20 -0.23
N SER A 151 -5.84 8.76 0.75
CA SER A 151 -6.94 9.70 0.52
C SER A 151 -7.01 10.72 1.66
N GLY A 152 -7.26 11.98 1.30
CA GLY A 152 -7.57 13.06 2.23
C GLY A 152 -9.03 13.13 2.66
N SER A 153 -9.93 12.53 1.86
CA SER A 153 -11.38 12.60 2.09
C SER A 153 -11.97 11.30 2.65
N VAL A 154 -11.23 10.19 2.60
CA VAL A 154 -11.67 8.85 3.04
C VAL A 154 -10.57 8.13 3.83
N GLY A 155 -10.86 7.76 5.08
CA GLY A 155 -9.99 6.88 5.88
C GLY A 155 -9.85 7.33 7.33
N HIS A 156 -9.24 6.46 8.16
CA HIS A 156 -8.92 6.75 9.57
C HIS A 156 -7.44 7.17 9.77
N SER A 157 -6.64 7.13 8.70
CA SER A 157 -5.22 7.47 8.71
C SER A 157 -5.03 8.96 8.49
N ILE A 158 -4.01 9.54 9.14
CA ILE A 158 -3.66 10.95 8.98
C ILE A 158 -3.08 11.15 7.57
N SER A 159 -3.89 11.70 6.67
CA SER A 159 -3.46 12.27 5.40
C SER A 159 -3.57 13.79 5.49
N PHE A 160 -2.51 14.50 5.09
CA PHE A 160 -2.54 15.97 4.97
C PHE A 160 -2.96 16.42 3.56
N GLY A 161 -3.09 15.46 2.62
CA GLY A 161 -3.46 15.72 1.24
C GLY A 161 -4.94 16.01 1.04
N ASN A 162 -5.27 16.69 -0.05
CA ASN A 162 -6.66 16.97 -0.45
C ASN A 162 -7.17 16.06 -1.59
N ALA A 163 -6.38 15.08 -2.03
CA ALA A 163 -6.81 14.14 -3.07
C ALA A 163 -7.91 13.21 -2.55
N ASP A 164 -8.90 12.93 -3.41
CA ASP A 164 -9.94 11.96 -3.10
C ASP A 164 -9.41 10.53 -3.18
N ALA A 165 -8.47 10.28 -4.08
CA ALA A 165 -7.65 9.07 -4.11
C ALA A 165 -6.30 9.36 -4.79
N ALA A 166 -5.20 8.92 -4.18
CA ALA A 166 -3.89 8.84 -4.78
C ALA A 166 -3.45 7.37 -4.75
N THR A 167 -3.59 6.67 -5.87
CA THR A 167 -3.26 5.26 -6.02
C THR A 167 -1.90 5.10 -6.69
N VAL A 168 -1.00 4.35 -6.08
CA VAL A 168 0.33 4.07 -6.62
C VAL A 168 0.52 2.57 -6.80
N MET A 169 1.15 2.18 -7.91
CA MET A 169 1.46 0.81 -8.24
C MET A 169 2.97 0.59 -8.33
N SER A 170 3.49 -0.43 -7.63
CA SER A 170 4.91 -0.79 -7.65
C SER A 170 5.13 -2.29 -7.38
N ASN A 171 6.38 -2.76 -7.39
CA ASN A 171 6.71 -4.17 -7.06
C ASN A 171 6.66 -4.49 -5.55
N SER A 172 6.17 -3.56 -4.73
CA SER A 172 6.06 -3.69 -3.28
C SER A 172 4.89 -2.84 -2.78
N ALA A 173 3.96 -3.42 -2.04
CA ALA A 173 2.91 -2.66 -1.37
C ALA A 173 3.50 -1.72 -0.32
N SER A 174 4.61 -2.07 0.35
CA SER A 174 5.33 -1.15 1.25
C SER A 174 5.76 0.15 0.54
N LEU A 175 6.41 0.02 -0.62
CA LEU A 175 6.83 1.18 -1.41
C LEU A 175 5.62 1.96 -1.95
N SER A 176 4.59 1.24 -2.40
CA SER A 176 3.38 1.85 -2.96
C SER A 176 2.59 2.65 -1.91
N ASP A 177 2.53 2.18 -0.66
CA ASP A 177 1.82 2.82 0.46
C ASP A 177 2.49 4.15 0.86
N ALA A 178 3.81 4.11 1.05
CA ALA A 178 4.60 5.32 1.29
C ALA A 178 4.46 6.33 0.13
N ALA A 179 4.56 5.85 -1.11
CA ALA A 179 4.42 6.68 -2.30
C ALA A 179 3.02 7.29 -2.43
N ALA A 180 1.97 6.51 -2.13
CA ALA A 180 0.59 6.97 -2.17
C ALA A 180 0.37 8.07 -1.13
N THR A 181 0.91 7.91 0.08
CA THR A 181 0.87 8.94 1.13
C THR A 181 1.59 10.22 0.70
N ALA A 182 2.83 10.11 0.19
CA ALA A 182 3.60 11.26 -0.30
C ALA A 182 2.88 12.00 -1.45
N LEU A 183 2.38 11.22 -2.42
CA LEU A 183 1.65 11.74 -3.57
C LEU A 183 0.37 12.46 -3.13
N CYS A 184 -0.43 11.85 -2.25
CA CYS A 184 -1.65 12.45 -1.71
C CYS A 184 -1.35 13.79 -1.05
N ASN A 185 -0.35 13.84 -0.16
CA ASN A 185 0.06 15.05 0.55
C ASN A 185 0.51 16.19 -0.38
N SER A 186 1.01 15.86 -1.58
CA SER A 186 1.44 16.86 -2.56
C SER A 186 0.30 17.46 -3.41
N VAL A 187 -0.91 16.88 -3.33
CA VAL A 187 -2.10 17.38 -4.03
C VAL A 187 -2.85 18.37 -3.13
N SER A 188 -2.82 19.64 -3.51
CA SER A 188 -3.52 20.73 -2.83
C SER A 188 -4.79 21.16 -3.57
N ASP A 189 -4.71 21.25 -4.90
CA ASP A 189 -5.80 21.62 -5.80
C ASP A 189 -5.72 20.89 -7.16
N ALA A 190 -6.71 21.15 -8.04
CA ALA A 190 -6.79 20.55 -9.37
C ALA A 190 -5.59 20.87 -10.29
N HIS A 191 -4.95 22.03 -10.12
CA HIS A 191 -3.78 22.42 -10.91
C HIS A 191 -2.51 21.73 -10.44
N SER A 192 -2.43 21.40 -9.14
CA SER A 192 -1.30 20.70 -8.53
C SER A 192 -1.21 19.22 -8.92
N VAL A 193 -2.32 18.58 -9.33
CA VAL A 193 -2.42 17.14 -9.62
C VAL A 193 -1.31 16.65 -10.57
N LYS A 194 -1.03 17.39 -11.65
CA LYS A 194 -0.01 16.96 -12.62
C LYS A 194 1.41 17.08 -12.05
N ASN A 195 1.68 18.12 -11.28
CA ASN A 195 2.99 18.35 -10.68
C ASN A 195 3.25 17.43 -9.48
N ALA A 196 2.18 16.98 -8.80
CA ALA A 196 2.24 16.04 -7.69
C ALA A 196 3.01 14.76 -8.05
N PHE A 197 2.92 14.27 -9.29
CA PHE A 197 3.64 13.07 -9.73
C PHE A 197 5.17 13.19 -9.63
N GLN A 198 5.74 14.40 -9.65
CA GLN A 198 7.18 14.60 -9.49
C GLN A 198 7.71 14.05 -8.15
N THR A 199 6.84 13.95 -7.13
CA THR A 199 7.17 13.38 -5.82
C THR A 199 7.49 11.89 -5.86
N ILE A 200 7.07 11.16 -6.90
CA ILE A 200 7.26 9.71 -7.00
C ILE A 200 8.03 9.28 -8.25
N GLU A 201 8.06 10.11 -9.30
CA GLU A 201 8.68 9.78 -10.59
C GLU A 201 10.19 9.51 -10.53
N HIS A 202 10.88 10.05 -9.53
CA HIS A 202 12.31 9.89 -9.34
C HIS A 202 12.69 8.61 -8.57
N VAL A 203 11.72 7.85 -8.07
CA VAL A 203 11.95 6.68 -7.21
C VAL A 203 11.86 5.38 -8.00
N ASP A 204 12.98 4.65 -8.03
CA ASP A 204 13.05 3.34 -8.65
C ASP A 204 12.09 2.33 -8.00
N GLY A 205 11.41 1.57 -8.86
CA GLY A 205 10.45 0.52 -8.47
C GLY A 205 8.99 0.93 -8.62
N ILE A 206 8.68 2.23 -8.65
CA ILE A 206 7.35 2.75 -8.97
C ILE A 206 7.04 2.44 -10.45
N ARG A 207 5.90 1.78 -10.69
CA ARG A 207 5.45 1.46 -12.05
C ARG A 207 4.62 2.59 -12.63
N GLY A 208 3.65 3.10 -11.87
CA GLY A 208 2.76 4.17 -12.28
C GLY A 208 1.80 4.56 -11.17
N ALA A 209 1.05 5.62 -11.38
CA ALA A 209 0.10 6.14 -10.40
C ALA A 209 -1.14 6.74 -11.06
N LEU A 210 -2.18 6.89 -10.24
CA LEU A 210 -3.46 7.51 -10.57
C LEU A 210 -3.84 8.45 -9.43
N VAL A 211 -4.24 9.67 -9.78
CA VAL A 211 -4.76 10.65 -8.83
C VAL A 211 -6.16 11.04 -9.26
N ILE A 212 -7.09 11.04 -8.32
CA ILE A 212 -8.43 11.59 -8.44
C ILE A 212 -8.54 12.75 -7.46
N TYR A 213 -8.92 13.91 -8.00
CA TYR A 213 -9.27 15.10 -7.23
C TYR A 213 -10.57 15.66 -7.81
N LYS A 214 -11.67 15.51 -7.08
CA LYS A 214 -13.03 15.84 -7.53
C LYS A 214 -13.37 15.15 -8.84
N ASP A 215 -13.56 15.92 -9.91
CA ASP A 215 -13.87 15.50 -11.27
C ASP A 215 -12.64 15.39 -12.18
N VAL A 216 -11.43 15.57 -11.63
CA VAL A 216 -10.16 15.40 -12.33
C VAL A 216 -9.58 14.02 -12.04
N LEU A 217 -9.25 13.30 -13.12
CA LEU A 217 -8.48 12.05 -13.07
C LEU A 217 -7.21 12.24 -13.89
N ALA A 218 -6.06 11.94 -13.28
CA ALA A 218 -4.76 11.99 -13.95
C ALA A 218 -3.96 10.72 -13.66
N THR A 219 -3.04 10.37 -14.57
CA THR A 219 -2.19 9.18 -14.45
C THR A 219 -0.76 9.49 -14.88
N CYS A 220 0.21 8.80 -14.28
CA CYS A 220 1.61 8.81 -14.73
C CYS A 220 2.19 7.39 -14.80
N GLY A 221 3.32 7.26 -15.50
CA GLY A 221 4.05 6.00 -15.64
C GLY A 221 3.29 4.90 -16.39
N LYS A 222 3.68 3.65 -16.12
CA LYS A 222 3.09 2.41 -16.66
C LYS A 222 2.07 1.85 -15.67
N LEU A 223 0.91 2.51 -15.60
CA LEU A 223 -0.23 2.00 -14.84
C LEU A 223 -0.90 0.82 -15.57
N ALA A 224 -1.57 -0.05 -14.81
CA ALA A 224 -2.44 -1.07 -15.39
C ALA A 224 -3.60 -0.45 -16.19
N GLU A 225 -4.19 -1.25 -17.08
CA GLU A 225 -5.35 -0.85 -17.90
C GLU A 225 -6.51 -0.42 -17.00
N ILE A 226 -7.00 0.81 -17.17
CA ILE A 226 -8.19 1.32 -16.47
C ILE A 226 -9.43 0.85 -17.21
N VAL A 227 -10.29 0.11 -16.52
CA VAL A 227 -11.57 -0.37 -17.06
C VAL A 227 -12.74 0.22 -16.29
N ARG A 228 -13.92 0.29 -16.93
CA ARG A 228 -15.17 0.64 -16.25
C ARG A 228 -15.75 -0.59 -15.55
N LEU A 229 -16.31 -0.37 -14.36
CA LEU A 229 -17.09 -1.36 -13.59
C LEU A 229 -18.57 -1.31 -13.99
#